data_AF-A1CLK6-F1
#
_entry.id   AF-A1CLK6-F1
#
_cell.length_a   1.000
_cell.length_b   1.000
_cell.length_c   1.000
_cell.angle_alpha   90.00
_cell.angle_beta   90.00
_cell.angle_gamma   90.00
#
_symmetry.space_group_name_H-M   'P 1'
#
loop_
_entity.id
_entity.type
_entity.pdbx_description
1 polymer ?
#
loop_
_entity_poly.entity_id
_entity_poly.type
_entity_poly.pdbx_seq_one_letter_code
_entity_poly.pdbx_strand_id
1 'polypeptide(L)'
;MHIHIAILDLDIPVSTVYAARGLYSSQFTNLLGAAAARLSQTLGKGREITISTSSYDVVGGIFPPLHLLRPSPPLARNRESPGERRSIDAILLTGSSASVYRPDQYPWISPLLSFVTDVYTNCSHIKLFGSCFGHQVLAQALVPRCVVEACPAGYEVGVGAVALSREFMARFRAPLLASLMSEAEVEEKRVMRLQLIHGDWVVAERELPDDWINVGSTTRCPVQGLYRPGRVLTFQGHFEFDPTVNRETCLKFGRRWGWDGELVEGYLREIEVKHGEDDSEVAAEMVVLFFAGEDMRVGHAGGEIVDKAMKMKVKGC
;
A
#
# COMPACT_ATOMS: atom_id res chain seq x y z
N MET A 1 -20.66 0.48 2.52
CA MET A 1 -19.83 -0.63 2.00
C MET A 1 -18.94 -1.11 3.13
N HIS A 2 -18.75 -2.43 3.23
CA HIS A 2 -17.86 -3.02 4.22
C HIS A 2 -16.70 -3.72 3.49
N ILE A 3 -15.50 -3.63 4.05
CA ILE A 3 -14.29 -4.24 3.51
C ILE A 3 -13.65 -5.08 4.63
N HIS A 4 -13.41 -6.36 4.38
CA HIS A 4 -12.61 -7.22 5.25
C HIS A 4 -11.19 -7.36 4.71
N ILE A 5 -10.21 -6.91 5.50
CA ILE A 5 -8.79 -6.91 5.15
C ILE A 5 -8.06 -7.98 5.97
N ALA A 6 -7.43 -8.93 5.30
CA ALA A 6 -6.48 -9.84 5.95
C ALA A 6 -5.09 -9.20 5.96
N ILE A 7 -4.54 -8.96 7.15
CA ILE A 7 -3.20 -8.39 7.33
C ILE A 7 -2.21 -9.54 7.60
N LEU A 8 -1.20 -9.65 6.75
CA LEU A 8 -0.11 -10.61 6.91
C LEU A 8 1.01 -9.90 7.66
N ASP A 9 1.19 -10.25 8.94
CA ASP A 9 2.30 -9.78 9.75
C ASP A 9 3.58 -10.52 9.30
N LEU A 10 4.49 -9.80 8.65
CA LEU A 10 5.74 -10.33 8.07
C LEU A 10 6.98 -10.05 8.94
N ASP A 11 6.78 -9.39 10.08
CA ASP A 11 7.75 -9.15 11.14
C ASP A 11 7.02 -8.64 12.39
N ILE A 12 7.75 -8.49 13.49
CA ILE A 12 7.27 -7.85 14.71
C ILE A 12 7.96 -6.49 14.84
N PRO A 13 7.24 -5.41 15.22
CA PRO A 13 7.87 -4.12 15.46
C PRO A 13 9.00 -4.20 16.47
N VAL A 14 9.94 -3.26 16.41
CA VAL A 14 10.99 -3.16 17.42
C VAL A 14 10.38 -3.03 18.81
N SER A 15 11.05 -3.57 19.84
CA SER A 15 10.45 -3.81 21.17
C SER A 15 9.78 -2.58 21.79
N THR A 16 10.36 -1.39 21.61
CA THR A 16 9.81 -0.12 22.11
C THR A 16 8.51 0.25 21.40
N VAL A 17 8.45 0.06 20.08
CA VAL A 17 7.25 0.29 19.27
C VAL A 17 6.18 -0.77 19.56
N TYR A 18 6.57 -2.05 19.64
CA TYR A 18 5.63 -3.14 19.96
C TYR A 18 4.97 -2.93 21.33
N ALA A 19 5.75 -2.57 22.35
CA ALA A 19 5.23 -2.31 23.69
C ALA A 19 4.21 -1.15 23.71
N ALA A 20 4.40 -0.13 22.86
CA ALA A 20 3.55 1.04 22.81
C ALA A 20 2.33 0.88 21.87
N ARG A 21 2.46 0.11 20.78
CA ARG A 21 1.51 0.12 19.65
C ARG A 21 1.02 -1.25 19.21
N GLY A 22 1.55 -2.32 19.78
CA GLY A 22 1.24 -3.69 19.37
C GLY A 22 1.87 -4.08 18.03
N LEU A 23 1.25 -5.03 17.33
CA LEU A 23 1.72 -5.53 16.04
C LEU A 23 1.54 -4.50 14.92
N TYR A 24 2.19 -4.73 13.78
CA TYR A 24 1.94 -3.92 12.58
C TYR A 24 0.47 -4.00 12.14
N SER A 25 -0.13 -5.19 12.21
CA SER A 25 -1.57 -5.36 11.98
C SER A 25 -2.43 -4.43 12.83
N SER A 26 -2.16 -4.30 14.12
CA SER A 26 -2.89 -3.37 15.01
C SER A 26 -2.74 -1.91 14.56
N GLN A 27 -1.54 -1.52 14.14
CA GLN A 27 -1.26 -0.16 13.65
C GLN A 27 -2.02 0.12 12.34
N PHE A 28 -1.96 -0.79 11.36
CA PHE A 28 -2.71 -0.66 10.11
C PHE A 28 -4.23 -0.66 10.34
N THR A 29 -4.77 -1.50 11.23
CA THR A 29 -6.20 -1.52 11.56
C THR A 29 -6.67 -0.14 12.05
N ASN A 30 -5.94 0.47 12.98
CA ASN A 30 -6.30 1.78 13.50
C ASN A 30 -6.23 2.87 12.42
N LEU A 31 -5.15 2.88 11.65
CA LEU A 31 -4.88 3.90 10.65
C LEU A 31 -5.85 3.83 9.46
N LEU A 32 -6.14 2.63 8.96
CA LEU A 32 -7.13 2.43 7.90
C LEU A 32 -8.55 2.69 8.39
N GLY A 33 -8.86 2.33 9.65
CA GLY A 33 -10.14 2.66 10.28
C GLY A 33 -10.37 4.17 10.37
N ALA A 34 -9.36 4.93 10.80
CA ALA A 34 -9.41 6.39 10.84
C ALA A 34 -9.58 7.00 9.43
N ALA A 35 -8.82 6.53 8.44
CA ALA A 35 -8.96 6.96 7.06
C ALA A 35 -10.36 6.68 6.48
N ALA A 36 -10.92 5.49 6.74
CA ALA A 36 -12.27 5.16 6.33
C ALA A 36 -13.33 6.06 6.99
N ALA A 37 -13.14 6.43 8.26
CA ALA A 37 -14.03 7.36 8.95
C ALA A 37 -13.98 8.77 8.34
N ARG A 38 -12.78 9.30 8.04
CA ARG A 38 -12.61 10.59 7.35
C ARG A 38 -13.27 10.58 5.96
N LEU A 39 -12.99 9.55 5.17
CA LEU A 39 -13.58 9.41 3.82
C LEU A 39 -15.11 9.31 3.86
N SER A 40 -15.67 8.62 4.85
CA SER A 40 -17.13 8.49 5.01
C SER A 40 -17.81 9.83 5.30
N GLN A 41 -17.12 10.80 5.91
CA GLN A 41 -17.64 12.15 6.12
C GLN A 41 -17.65 12.96 4.81
N THR A 42 -16.64 12.76 3.96
CA THR A 42 -16.46 13.51 2.71
C THR A 42 -17.27 12.95 1.52
N LEU A 43 -17.52 11.64 1.48
CA LEU A 43 -18.18 10.95 0.35
C LEU A 43 -19.70 11.25 0.18
N GLY A 44 -20.29 12.07 1.06
CA GLY A 44 -21.70 12.48 1.01
C GLY A 44 -22.69 11.48 1.66
N LYS A 45 -23.94 11.92 1.87
CA LYS A 45 -24.97 11.12 2.57
C LYS A 45 -25.20 9.76 1.88
N GLY A 46 -24.96 8.67 2.61
CA GLY A 46 -25.25 7.29 2.19
C GLY A 46 -24.04 6.47 1.70
N ARG A 47 -22.83 7.03 1.69
CA ARG A 47 -21.60 6.33 1.24
C ARG A 47 -20.61 6.10 2.38
N GLU A 48 -21.01 5.28 3.35
CA GLU A 48 -20.14 4.87 4.46
C GLU A 48 -19.18 3.76 4.03
N ILE A 49 -17.90 3.87 4.40
CA ILE A 49 -16.88 2.82 4.29
C ILE A 49 -16.59 2.31 5.71
N THR A 50 -16.80 1.02 5.93
CA THR A 50 -16.41 0.36 7.18
C THR A 50 -15.36 -0.70 6.89
N ILE A 51 -14.41 -0.86 7.80
CA ILE A 51 -13.31 -1.83 7.68
C ILE A 51 -13.37 -2.79 8.85
N SER A 52 -13.21 -4.08 8.57
CA SER A 52 -12.79 -5.08 9.56
C SER A 52 -11.46 -5.69 9.14
N THR A 53 -10.72 -6.19 10.12
CA THR A 53 -9.40 -6.77 9.88
C THR A 53 -9.23 -8.10 10.58
N SER A 54 -8.55 -9.03 9.94
CA SER A 54 -7.99 -10.24 10.55
C SER A 54 -6.46 -10.22 10.37
N SER A 55 -5.71 -10.75 11.33
CA SER A 55 -4.24 -10.81 11.27
C SER A 55 -3.73 -12.25 11.21
N TYR A 56 -2.62 -12.44 10.50
CA TYR A 56 -2.03 -13.75 10.24
C TYR A 56 -0.50 -13.68 10.38
N ASP A 57 0.04 -14.52 11.28
CA ASP A 57 1.49 -14.68 11.50
C ASP A 57 2.09 -15.57 10.41
N VAL A 58 2.49 -14.95 9.31
CA VAL A 58 3.09 -15.66 8.16
C VAL A 58 4.49 -16.17 8.49
N VAL A 59 5.23 -15.48 9.36
CA VAL A 59 6.54 -15.93 9.82
C VAL A 59 6.41 -17.27 10.56
N GLY A 60 5.35 -17.43 11.36
CA GLY A 60 4.93 -18.68 12.00
C GLY A 60 4.20 -19.68 11.07
N GLY A 61 4.05 -19.37 9.79
CA GLY A 61 3.40 -20.24 8.79
C GLY A 61 1.88 -20.22 8.81
N ILE A 62 1.27 -19.22 9.45
CA ILE A 62 -0.19 -19.06 9.50
C ILE A 62 -0.63 -18.12 8.39
N PHE A 63 -1.44 -18.64 7.46
CA PHE A 63 -2.00 -17.90 6.33
C PHE A 63 -3.53 -17.81 6.42
N PRO A 64 -4.15 -16.86 5.70
CA PRO A 64 -5.59 -16.82 5.54
C PRO A 64 -6.15 -18.17 5.05
N PRO A 65 -7.17 -18.72 5.70
CA PRO A 65 -7.72 -20.00 5.30
C PRO A 65 -8.44 -19.88 3.94
N LEU A 66 -8.21 -20.85 3.06
CA LEU A 66 -8.71 -20.83 1.67
C LEU A 66 -10.21 -20.56 1.51
N HIS A 67 -11.03 -20.99 2.48
CA HIS A 67 -12.49 -20.78 2.41
C HIS A 67 -12.90 -19.32 2.59
N LEU A 68 -12.06 -18.47 3.20
CA LEU A 68 -12.29 -17.02 3.29
C LEU A 68 -11.80 -16.29 2.04
N LEU A 69 -10.91 -16.89 1.25
CA LEU A 69 -10.38 -16.32 0.00
C LEU A 69 -11.28 -16.60 -1.22
N ARG A 70 -12.34 -17.39 -1.04
CA ARG A 70 -13.32 -17.66 -2.10
C ARG A 70 -14.45 -16.64 -1.99
N PRO A 71 -15.01 -16.17 -3.11
CA PRO A 71 -16.23 -15.38 -3.07
C PRO A 71 -17.30 -16.20 -2.36
N SER A 72 -18.03 -15.58 -1.43
CA SER A 72 -19.23 -16.21 -0.88
C SER A 72 -20.18 -16.54 -2.04
N PRO A 73 -20.80 -17.74 -2.08
CA PRO A 73 -21.90 -17.98 -3.01
C PRO A 73 -22.96 -16.89 -2.81
N PRO A 74 -23.72 -16.48 -3.85
CA PRO A 74 -24.87 -15.60 -3.65
C PRO A 74 -25.88 -16.31 -2.75
N LEU A 75 -25.81 -16.09 -1.44
CA LEU A 75 -26.74 -16.70 -0.50
C LEU A 75 -28.09 -15.98 -0.59
N ALA A 76 -29.14 -16.78 -0.67
CA ALA A 76 -30.52 -16.34 -0.81
C ALA A 76 -30.99 -15.57 0.42
N ARG A 77 -30.71 -14.25 0.45
CA ARG A 77 -31.38 -13.13 1.15
C ARG A 77 -31.87 -13.26 2.61
N ASN A 78 -31.80 -14.40 3.27
CA ASN A 78 -32.39 -14.61 4.59
C ASN A 78 -31.52 -15.54 5.43
N ARG A 79 -31.02 -14.98 6.55
CA ARG A 79 -30.24 -15.59 7.63
C ARG A 79 -28.72 -15.54 7.46
N GLU A 80 -28.16 -14.36 7.67
CA GLU A 80 -26.85 -14.26 8.31
C GLU A 80 -27.01 -13.59 9.67
N SER A 81 -26.58 -14.30 10.70
CA SER A 81 -26.38 -13.76 12.04
C SER A 81 -25.26 -12.71 11.99
N PRO A 82 -25.27 -11.64 12.79
CA PRO A 82 -24.15 -10.70 12.85
C PRO A 82 -22.89 -11.41 13.38
N GLY A 83 -22.07 -11.98 12.49
CA GLY A 83 -20.86 -12.73 12.85
C GLY A 83 -20.49 -13.90 11.93
N GLU A 84 -21.35 -14.33 11.01
CA GLU A 84 -21.06 -15.48 10.15
C GLU A 84 -20.33 -15.08 8.86
N ARG A 85 -19.02 -15.37 8.82
CA ARG A 85 -18.14 -15.55 7.64
C ARG A 85 -18.25 -14.50 6.52
N ARG A 86 -17.50 -13.42 6.66
CA ARG A 86 -17.21 -12.53 5.52
C ARG A 86 -15.96 -13.02 4.79
N SER A 87 -16.09 -13.20 3.48
CA SER A 87 -14.96 -13.37 2.56
C SER A 87 -13.95 -12.23 2.75
N ILE A 88 -12.68 -12.51 2.50
CA ILE A 88 -11.63 -11.51 2.48
C ILE A 88 -11.75 -10.72 1.17
N ASP A 89 -11.85 -9.40 1.28
CA ASP A 89 -11.92 -8.50 0.13
C ASP A 89 -10.53 -7.99 -0.29
N ALA A 90 -9.60 -7.95 0.67
CA ALA A 90 -8.25 -7.47 0.45
C ALA A 90 -7.22 -8.15 1.37
N ILE A 91 -5.97 -8.20 0.90
CA ILE A 91 -4.82 -8.65 1.70
C ILE A 91 -3.80 -7.51 1.76
N LEU A 92 -3.30 -7.24 2.96
CA LEU A 92 -2.24 -6.27 3.25
C LEU A 92 -0.99 -7.00 3.72
N LEU A 93 0.15 -6.76 3.08
CA LEU A 93 1.46 -7.26 3.46
C LEU A 93 2.25 -6.17 4.18
N THR A 94 2.68 -6.43 5.41
CA THR A 94 3.47 -5.45 6.19
C THR A 94 4.93 -5.39 5.73
N GLY A 95 5.68 -4.44 6.29
CA GLY A 95 7.14 -4.45 6.20
C GLY A 95 7.78 -5.63 6.95
N SER A 96 9.07 -5.83 6.70
CA SER A 96 9.91 -6.80 7.39
C SER A 96 11.37 -6.37 7.35
N SER A 97 12.15 -6.79 8.34
CA SER A 97 13.61 -6.66 8.38
C SER A 97 14.34 -7.75 7.59
N ALA A 98 13.62 -8.69 6.98
CA ALA A 98 14.15 -9.68 6.05
C ALA A 98 14.34 -9.11 4.64
N SER A 99 15.09 -9.82 3.81
CA SER A 99 15.25 -9.52 2.37
C SER A 99 14.58 -10.59 1.53
N VAL A 100 13.75 -10.19 0.55
CA VAL A 100 12.91 -11.12 -0.26
C VAL A 100 13.78 -12.16 -1.01
N TYR A 101 14.99 -11.78 -1.40
CA TYR A 101 15.96 -12.63 -2.11
C TYR A 101 16.80 -13.53 -1.20
N ARG A 102 16.45 -13.69 0.09
CA ARG A 102 17.14 -14.56 1.06
C ARG A 102 16.25 -15.70 1.60
N PRO A 103 15.60 -16.52 0.75
CA PRO A 103 14.73 -17.62 1.21
C PRO A 103 15.50 -18.74 1.93
N ASP A 104 16.82 -18.84 1.72
CA ASP A 104 17.73 -19.72 2.46
C ASP A 104 17.87 -19.34 3.93
N GLN A 105 17.79 -18.04 4.25
CA GLN A 105 17.86 -17.51 5.62
C GLN A 105 16.47 -17.39 6.26
N TYR A 106 15.44 -17.18 5.43
CA TYR A 106 14.06 -16.97 5.85
C TYR A 106 13.13 -17.94 5.10
N PRO A 107 13.00 -19.20 5.57
CA PRO A 107 12.26 -20.25 4.85
C PRO A 107 10.77 -19.96 4.62
N TRP A 108 10.18 -19.03 5.39
CA TRP A 108 8.78 -18.58 5.24
C TRP A 108 8.56 -17.71 4.00
N ILE A 109 9.62 -17.16 3.39
CA ILE A 109 9.51 -16.31 2.20
C ILE A 109 9.00 -17.10 0.99
N SER A 110 9.52 -18.30 0.73
CA SER A 110 9.09 -19.11 -0.43
C SER A 110 7.59 -19.47 -0.35
N PRO A 111 7.05 -19.95 0.79
CA PRO A 111 5.60 -20.11 0.98
C PRO A 111 4.81 -18.81 0.78
N LEU A 112 5.31 -17.67 1.26
CA LEU A 112 4.64 -16.38 1.06
C LEU A 112 4.57 -16.00 -0.42
N LEU A 113 5.65 -16.13 -1.17
CA LEU A 113 5.68 -15.87 -2.61
C LEU A 113 4.67 -16.77 -3.35
N SER A 114 4.63 -18.07 -3.02
CA SER A 114 3.64 -19.00 -3.59
C SER A 114 2.21 -18.57 -3.25
N PHE A 115 1.95 -18.24 -2.00
CA PHE A 115 0.63 -17.81 -1.53
C PHE A 115 0.14 -16.57 -2.27
N VAL A 116 0.96 -15.53 -2.41
CA VAL A 116 0.54 -14.30 -3.10
C VAL A 116 0.33 -14.54 -4.59
N THR A 117 1.15 -15.37 -5.24
CA THR A 117 0.96 -15.75 -6.65
C THR A 117 -0.34 -16.54 -6.84
N ASP A 118 -0.65 -17.45 -5.92
CA ASP A 118 -1.89 -18.24 -5.95
C ASP A 118 -3.13 -17.39 -5.74
N VAL A 119 -3.13 -16.48 -4.76
CA VAL A 119 -4.22 -15.52 -4.55
C VAL A 119 -4.35 -14.60 -5.77
N TYR A 120 -3.23 -14.11 -6.29
CA TYR A 120 -3.23 -13.22 -7.43
C TYR A 120 -3.90 -13.87 -8.66
N THR A 121 -3.56 -15.12 -8.93
CA THR A 121 -4.01 -15.90 -10.10
C THR A 121 -5.44 -16.41 -9.93
N ASN A 122 -5.77 -16.95 -8.75
CA ASN A 122 -7.01 -17.72 -8.55
C ASN A 122 -8.13 -16.93 -7.83
N CYS A 123 -7.80 -15.79 -7.23
CA CYS A 123 -8.74 -14.98 -6.45
C CYS A 123 -8.76 -13.53 -6.95
N SER A 124 -9.21 -13.33 -8.20
CA SER A 124 -9.20 -12.03 -8.92
C SER A 124 -9.98 -10.89 -8.24
N HIS A 125 -10.87 -11.21 -7.30
CA HIS A 125 -11.63 -10.25 -6.51
C HIS A 125 -10.85 -9.65 -5.32
N ILE A 126 -9.79 -10.34 -4.85
CA ILE A 126 -9.04 -9.95 -3.63
C ILE A 126 -7.96 -8.93 -3.96
N LYS A 127 -8.11 -7.70 -3.50
CA LYS A 127 -7.08 -6.67 -3.75
C LYS A 127 -5.84 -6.89 -2.89
N LEU A 128 -4.67 -6.58 -3.44
CA LEU A 128 -3.39 -6.77 -2.74
C LEU A 128 -2.75 -5.41 -2.47
N PHE A 129 -2.34 -5.19 -1.21
CA PHE A 129 -1.50 -4.07 -0.83
C PHE A 129 -0.21 -4.54 -0.17
N GLY A 130 0.91 -3.84 -0.42
CA GLY A 130 2.19 -4.12 0.22
C GLY A 130 2.91 -2.86 0.67
N SER A 131 3.36 -2.83 1.93
CA SER A 131 4.23 -1.80 2.51
C SER A 131 5.68 -2.31 2.62
N CYS A 132 6.65 -1.54 2.14
CA CYS A 132 8.09 -1.83 2.22
C CYS A 132 8.48 -3.24 1.74
N PHE A 133 8.79 -4.18 2.64
CA PHE A 133 9.02 -5.58 2.27
C PHE A 133 7.82 -6.19 1.54
N GLY A 134 6.58 -5.87 1.95
CA GLY A 134 5.38 -6.30 1.23
C GLY A 134 5.30 -5.78 -0.20
N HIS A 135 5.79 -4.55 -0.46
CA HIS A 135 5.95 -4.02 -1.82
C HIS A 135 6.92 -4.89 -2.63
N GLN A 136 8.06 -5.23 -2.04
CA GLN A 136 9.10 -6.05 -2.67
C GLN A 136 8.62 -7.48 -2.96
N VAL A 137 7.88 -8.10 -2.02
CA VAL A 137 7.26 -9.42 -2.22
C VAL A 137 6.31 -9.41 -3.41
N LEU A 138 5.40 -8.43 -3.47
CA LEU A 138 4.43 -8.33 -4.56
C LEU A 138 5.11 -8.03 -5.89
N ALA A 139 6.14 -7.19 -5.90
CA ALA A 139 6.94 -6.93 -7.09
C ALA A 139 7.59 -8.22 -7.63
N GLN A 140 8.33 -8.93 -6.77
CA GLN A 140 9.07 -10.14 -7.16
C GLN A 140 8.14 -11.30 -7.55
N ALA A 141 6.98 -11.43 -6.90
CA ALA A 141 6.05 -12.54 -7.18
C ALA A 141 5.17 -12.29 -8.41
N LEU A 142 4.77 -11.04 -8.67
CA LEU A 142 3.66 -10.73 -9.58
C LEU A 142 4.04 -9.93 -10.81
N VAL A 143 5.18 -9.23 -10.80
CA VAL A 143 5.57 -8.33 -11.89
C VAL A 143 6.66 -9.01 -12.71
N PRO A 144 6.37 -9.40 -13.97
CA PRO A 144 7.36 -10.05 -14.82
C PRO A 144 8.61 -9.20 -14.99
N ARG A 145 9.79 -9.81 -14.76
CA ARG A 145 11.11 -9.16 -14.88
C ARG A 145 11.37 -8.05 -13.86
N CYS A 146 10.62 -8.01 -12.76
CA CYS A 146 11.03 -7.31 -11.56
C CYS A 146 11.79 -8.25 -10.64
N VAL A 147 12.92 -7.77 -10.11
CA VAL A 147 13.70 -8.45 -9.08
C VAL A 147 13.90 -7.50 -7.91
N VAL A 148 14.19 -8.07 -6.74
CA VAL A 148 14.53 -7.30 -5.54
C VAL A 148 15.98 -7.58 -5.21
N GLU A 149 16.74 -6.53 -4.93
CA GLU A 149 18.13 -6.63 -4.51
C GLU A 149 18.47 -5.51 -3.50
N ALA A 150 19.65 -5.59 -2.90
CA ALA A 150 20.18 -4.49 -2.09
C ALA A 150 20.41 -3.26 -2.98
N CYS A 151 19.95 -2.10 -2.52
CA CYS A 151 20.14 -0.85 -3.22
C CYS A 151 21.63 -0.45 -3.19
N PRO A 152 22.29 -0.27 -4.34
CA PRO A 152 23.70 0.12 -4.37
C PRO A 152 23.95 1.53 -3.83
N ALA A 153 22.91 2.37 -3.76
CA ALA A 153 22.96 3.70 -3.15
C ALA A 153 22.81 3.68 -1.62
N GLY A 154 22.68 2.51 -1.00
CA GLY A 154 22.49 2.35 0.44
C GLY A 154 21.04 2.56 0.88
N TYR A 155 20.86 2.98 2.12
CA TYR A 155 19.54 3.11 2.73
C TYR A 155 18.90 4.49 2.48
N GLU A 156 17.57 4.50 2.39
CA GLU A 156 16.76 5.70 2.56
C GLU A 156 16.09 5.64 3.93
N VAL A 157 16.34 6.65 4.77
CA VAL A 157 15.84 6.73 6.15
C VAL A 157 15.27 8.13 6.41
N GLY A 158 14.20 8.24 7.20
CA GLY A 158 13.54 9.51 7.52
C GLY A 158 12.46 9.91 6.51
N VAL A 159 12.01 11.16 6.54
CA VAL A 159 10.91 11.61 5.67
C VAL A 159 11.41 11.85 4.25
N GLY A 160 11.05 10.94 3.35
CA GLY A 160 11.41 10.97 1.93
C GLY A 160 10.32 11.58 1.07
N ALA A 161 10.72 12.44 0.14
CA ALA A 161 9.84 13.06 -0.86
C ALA A 161 9.74 12.15 -2.09
N VAL A 162 8.69 11.35 -2.18
CA VAL A 162 8.41 10.47 -3.33
C VAL A 162 7.75 11.29 -4.43
N ALA A 163 8.44 11.45 -5.57
CA ALA A 163 7.85 12.08 -6.75
C ALA A 163 6.88 11.10 -7.41
N LEU A 164 5.58 11.35 -7.29
CA LEU A 164 4.52 10.55 -7.89
C LEU A 164 4.57 10.65 -9.41
N SER A 165 4.42 9.51 -10.08
CA SER A 165 4.42 9.47 -11.54
C SER A 165 3.14 10.12 -12.11
N ARG A 166 3.29 10.80 -13.24
CA ARG A 166 2.13 11.41 -13.93
C ARG A 166 1.10 10.36 -14.33
N GLU A 167 1.56 9.18 -14.73
CA GLU A 167 0.67 8.09 -15.13
C GLU A 167 -0.12 7.55 -13.94
N PHE A 168 0.53 7.34 -12.78
CA PHE A 168 -0.15 6.91 -11.57
C PHE A 168 -1.22 7.92 -11.16
N MET A 169 -0.88 9.21 -11.09
CA MET A 169 -1.85 10.27 -10.77
C MET A 169 -3.00 10.33 -11.78
N ALA A 170 -2.72 10.12 -13.07
CA ALA A 170 -3.74 10.13 -14.11
C ALA A 170 -4.65 8.90 -14.08
N ARG A 171 -4.19 7.76 -13.57
CA ARG A 171 -4.92 6.48 -13.56
C ARG A 171 -5.55 6.13 -12.23
N PHE A 172 -4.96 6.57 -11.12
CA PHE A 172 -5.53 6.50 -9.79
C PHE A 172 -6.61 7.59 -9.66
N ARG A 173 -7.69 7.42 -10.44
CA ARG A 173 -8.75 8.40 -10.64
C ARG A 173 -9.80 8.30 -9.54
N ALA A 174 -9.37 8.40 -8.28
CA ALA A 174 -10.33 8.59 -7.22
C ALA A 174 -11.00 9.97 -7.42
N PRO A 175 -12.32 10.07 -7.62
CA PRO A 175 -13.01 11.36 -7.72
C PRO A 175 -12.76 12.26 -6.50
N LEU A 176 -12.33 11.66 -5.39
CA LEU A 176 -11.99 12.35 -4.15
C LEU A 176 -10.61 13.01 -4.15
N LEU A 177 -9.61 12.50 -4.87
CA LEU A 177 -8.28 13.15 -4.88
C LEU A 177 -8.36 14.55 -5.49
N ALA A 178 -9.22 14.74 -6.49
CA ALA A 178 -9.50 16.05 -7.09
C ALA A 178 -10.40 16.95 -6.23
N SER A 179 -11.17 16.41 -5.28
CA SER A 179 -11.97 17.22 -4.33
C SER A 179 -11.23 17.52 -3.01
N LEU A 180 -10.23 16.72 -2.67
CA LEU A 180 -9.37 16.86 -1.49
C LEU A 180 -8.11 17.68 -1.77
N MET A 181 -7.83 17.97 -3.04
CA MET A 181 -6.68 18.74 -3.50
C MET A 181 -7.16 19.73 -4.55
N SER A 182 -7.03 21.03 -4.28
CA SER A 182 -7.36 22.06 -5.28
C SER A 182 -6.52 21.87 -6.55
N GLU A 183 -6.99 22.31 -7.73
CA GLU A 183 -6.23 22.20 -8.99
C GLU A 183 -4.82 22.84 -8.89
N ALA A 184 -4.64 23.83 -8.01
CA ALA A 184 -3.34 24.42 -7.68
C ALA A 184 -2.46 23.49 -6.82
N GLU A 185 -3.06 22.75 -5.88
CA GLU A 185 -2.36 21.74 -5.07
C GLU A 185 -1.94 20.51 -5.88
N VAL A 186 -2.59 20.19 -7.01
CA VAL A 186 -2.19 19.04 -7.84
C VAL A 186 -0.81 19.23 -8.48
N GLU A 187 -0.41 20.47 -8.78
CA GLU A 187 0.93 20.78 -9.30
C GLU A 187 1.98 20.74 -8.17
N GLU A 188 1.60 21.13 -6.95
CA GLU A 188 2.47 21.21 -5.75
C GLU A 188 2.61 19.85 -5.01
N LYS A 189 1.57 19.01 -5.03
CA LYS A 189 1.49 17.65 -4.45
C LYS A 189 1.77 16.54 -5.48
N ARG A 190 2.66 16.80 -6.45
CA ARG A 190 3.33 15.71 -7.18
C ARG A 190 4.29 14.93 -6.30
N VAL A 191 4.50 15.38 -5.07
CA VAL A 191 5.36 14.74 -4.08
C VAL A 191 4.48 14.23 -2.95
N MET A 192 4.66 12.96 -2.60
CA MET A 192 4.12 12.35 -1.39
C MET A 192 5.28 12.13 -0.41
N ARG A 193 5.19 12.73 0.77
CA ARG A 193 6.19 12.58 1.84
C ARG A 193 5.83 11.40 2.72
N LEU A 194 6.68 10.39 2.75
CA LEU A 194 6.49 9.21 3.60
C LEU A 194 7.72 8.96 4.45
N GLN A 195 7.52 8.28 5.58
CA GLN A 195 8.63 7.73 6.35
C GLN A 195 9.30 6.61 5.51
N LEU A 196 10.58 6.76 5.21
CA LEU A 196 11.39 5.73 4.56
C LEU A 196 12.30 5.08 5.61
N ILE A 197 12.50 3.77 5.48
CA ILE A 197 13.54 3.00 6.17
C ILE A 197 13.75 1.67 5.42
N HIS A 198 14.40 1.74 4.27
CA HIS A 198 14.69 0.55 3.45
C HIS A 198 16.09 0.64 2.84
N GLY A 199 16.69 -0.52 2.61
CA GLY A 199 17.98 -0.66 1.91
C GLY A 199 17.95 -1.65 0.75
N ASP A 200 16.81 -2.31 0.53
CA ASP A 200 16.53 -3.09 -0.66
C ASP A 200 15.62 -2.26 -1.59
N TRP A 201 15.68 -2.53 -2.89
CA TRP A 201 14.86 -1.86 -3.91
C TRP A 201 14.33 -2.84 -4.96
N VAL A 202 13.27 -2.43 -5.66
CA VAL A 202 12.76 -3.17 -6.83
C VAL A 202 13.47 -2.67 -8.08
N VAL A 203 14.08 -3.58 -8.82
CA VAL A 203 14.69 -3.34 -10.12
C VAL A 203 13.76 -3.85 -11.21
N ALA A 204 13.32 -2.95 -12.08
CA ALA A 204 12.66 -3.30 -13.33
C ALA A 204 13.70 -3.20 -14.46
N GLU A 205 14.12 -4.34 -15.02
CA GLU A 205 15.16 -4.39 -16.08
C GLU A 205 14.73 -3.69 -17.38
N ARG A 206 13.43 -3.42 -17.55
CA ARG A 206 12.79 -2.79 -18.70
C ARG A 206 11.60 -1.96 -18.23
N GLU A 207 10.90 -1.32 -19.18
CA GLU A 207 9.57 -0.78 -18.92
C GLU A 207 8.66 -1.84 -18.28
N LEU A 208 7.87 -1.39 -17.30
CA LEU A 208 6.93 -2.26 -16.59
C LEU A 208 5.94 -2.87 -17.60
N PRO A 209 5.69 -4.19 -17.53
CA PRO A 209 4.82 -4.85 -18.50
C PRO A 209 3.34 -4.54 -18.26
N ASP A 210 2.53 -4.81 -19.28
CA ASP A 210 1.07 -4.80 -19.21
C ASP A 210 0.48 -3.48 -18.68
N ASP A 211 -0.36 -3.55 -17.65
CA ASP A 211 -1.04 -2.44 -16.99
C ASP A 211 -0.37 -2.04 -15.67
N TRP A 212 0.88 -2.46 -15.44
CA TRP A 212 1.66 -2.05 -14.27
C TRP A 212 2.20 -0.63 -14.43
N ILE A 213 1.99 0.16 -13.39
CA ILE A 213 2.35 1.58 -13.34
C ILE A 213 3.26 1.80 -12.15
N ASN A 214 4.36 2.52 -12.35
CA ASN A 214 5.19 2.98 -11.25
C ASN A 214 4.45 4.08 -10.48
N VAL A 215 4.27 3.92 -9.17
CA VAL A 215 3.64 4.93 -8.30
C VAL A 215 4.49 6.19 -8.24
N GLY A 216 5.81 6.06 -8.16
CA GLY A 216 6.72 7.19 -8.02
C GLY A 216 8.15 6.78 -7.76
N SER A 217 9.03 7.77 -7.59
CA SER A 217 10.47 7.57 -7.42
C SER A 217 11.08 8.57 -6.46
N THR A 218 12.20 8.21 -5.84
CA THR A 218 13.16 9.13 -5.25
C THR A 218 14.43 9.17 -6.10
N THR A 219 15.40 10.01 -5.73
CA THR A 219 16.71 10.05 -6.40
C THR A 219 17.52 8.76 -6.20
N ARG A 220 17.30 8.03 -5.11
CA ARG A 220 18.01 6.78 -4.79
C ARG A 220 17.22 5.53 -5.20
N CYS A 221 15.89 5.59 -5.22
CA CYS A 221 15.03 4.45 -5.55
C CYS A 221 14.03 4.80 -6.67
N PRO A 222 14.25 4.25 -7.89
CA PRO A 222 13.40 4.51 -9.05
C PRO A 222 11.97 3.96 -8.93
N VAL A 223 11.73 2.97 -8.07
CA VAL A 223 10.43 2.33 -7.88
C VAL A 223 10.06 2.41 -6.40
N GLN A 224 9.33 3.47 -6.03
CA GLN A 224 8.79 3.67 -4.68
C GLN A 224 7.41 3.04 -4.49
N GLY A 225 6.87 2.41 -5.53
CA GLY A 225 5.62 1.68 -5.49
C GLY A 225 5.19 1.22 -6.88
N LEU A 226 4.35 0.20 -6.92
CA LEU A 226 3.75 -0.36 -8.12
C LEU A 226 2.24 -0.36 -7.97
N TYR A 227 1.56 -0.12 -9.08
CA TYR A 227 0.12 -0.06 -9.15
C TYR A 227 -0.37 -0.82 -10.37
N ARG A 228 -1.34 -1.71 -10.15
CA ARG A 228 -2.12 -2.38 -11.18
C ARG A 228 -3.60 -2.08 -10.90
N PRO A 229 -4.28 -1.30 -11.75
CA PRO A 229 -5.61 -0.77 -11.46
C PRO A 229 -6.62 -1.81 -10.96
N GLY A 230 -7.27 -1.53 -9.83
CA GLY A 230 -8.26 -2.41 -9.20
C GLY A 230 -7.72 -3.73 -8.65
N ARG A 231 -6.40 -4.00 -8.73
CA ARG A 231 -5.81 -5.29 -8.39
C ARG A 231 -4.69 -5.22 -7.36
N VAL A 232 -3.67 -4.38 -7.59
CA VAL A 232 -2.48 -4.28 -6.73
C VAL A 232 -2.11 -2.82 -6.52
N LEU A 233 -1.78 -2.44 -5.30
CA LEU A 233 -1.16 -1.16 -4.96
C LEU A 233 -0.06 -1.40 -3.95
N THR A 234 1.08 -0.74 -4.05
CA THR A 234 2.16 -0.94 -3.06
C THR A 234 2.89 0.35 -2.82
N PHE A 235 3.41 0.54 -1.60
CA PHE A 235 4.32 1.63 -1.27
C PHE A 235 5.61 1.07 -0.66
N GLN A 236 6.76 1.58 -1.09
CA GLN A 236 8.05 1.27 -0.47
C GLN A 236 8.22 2.03 0.85
N GLY A 237 7.62 3.22 0.97
CA GLY A 237 7.56 3.99 2.21
C GLY A 237 6.48 3.52 3.18
N HIS A 238 6.66 3.88 4.45
CA HIS A 238 5.85 3.51 5.59
C HIS A 238 4.91 4.65 6.00
N PHE A 239 3.69 4.66 5.46
CA PHE A 239 2.65 5.60 5.91
C PHE A 239 2.08 5.24 7.29
N GLU A 240 2.37 4.03 7.78
CA GLU A 240 2.03 3.56 9.12
C GLU A 240 3.06 3.97 10.19
N PHE A 241 4.18 4.57 9.79
CA PHE A 241 5.21 5.05 10.71
C PHE A 241 5.01 6.54 10.98
N ASP A 242 5.48 6.97 12.16
CA ASP A 242 5.78 8.37 12.44
C ASP A 242 7.29 8.50 12.75
N PRO A 243 7.80 9.72 12.99
CA PRO A 243 9.21 9.91 13.30
C PRO A 243 9.71 9.10 14.51
N THR A 244 8.86 8.83 15.50
CA THR A 244 9.23 8.03 16.68
C THR A 244 9.46 6.57 16.28
N VAL A 245 8.55 5.99 15.50
CA VAL A 245 8.71 4.61 15.00
C VAL A 245 9.93 4.49 14.09
N ASN A 246 10.14 5.47 13.21
CA ASN A 246 11.29 5.51 12.31
C ASN A 246 12.60 5.57 13.11
N ARG A 247 12.68 6.46 14.11
CA ARG A 247 13.84 6.60 15.00
C ARG A 247 14.21 5.30 15.71
N GLU A 248 13.23 4.67 16.37
CA GLU A 248 13.47 3.43 17.12
C GLU A 248 13.89 2.28 16.20
N THR A 249 13.33 2.24 15.00
CA THR A 249 13.69 1.25 13.97
C THR A 249 15.11 1.50 13.43
N CYS A 250 15.46 2.75 13.13
CA CYS A 250 16.79 3.16 12.70
C CYS A 250 17.87 2.75 13.72
N LEU A 251 17.62 3.01 15.01
CA LEU A 251 18.53 2.61 16.09
C LEU A 251 18.70 1.08 16.18
N LYS A 252 17.61 0.32 16.01
CA LYS A 252 17.68 -1.15 16.01
C LYS A 252 18.45 -1.67 14.80
N PHE A 253 18.19 -1.12 13.62
CA PHE A 253 18.84 -1.49 12.36
C PHE A 253 20.33 -1.18 12.38
N GLY A 254 20.70 0.01 12.87
CA GLY A 254 22.11 0.37 13.05
C GLY A 254 22.88 -0.64 13.91
N ARG A 255 22.29 -1.08 15.03
CA ARG A 255 22.89 -2.15 15.86
C ARG A 255 22.91 -3.51 15.17
N ARG A 256 21.83 -3.88 14.48
CA ARG A 256 21.68 -5.20 13.86
C ARG A 256 22.65 -5.42 12.70
N TRP A 257 22.87 -4.40 11.89
CA TRP A 257 23.69 -4.47 10.68
C TRP A 257 25.04 -3.78 10.81
N GLY A 258 25.37 -3.27 12.01
CA GLY A 258 26.66 -2.66 12.30
C GLY A 258 26.91 -1.37 11.52
N TRP A 259 25.89 -0.52 11.38
CA TRP A 259 26.06 0.79 10.75
C TRP A 259 27.01 1.66 11.58
N ASP A 260 27.80 2.46 10.88
CA ASP A 260 28.69 3.44 11.49
C ASP A 260 27.91 4.46 12.34
N GLY A 261 28.53 4.93 13.44
CA GLY A 261 27.90 5.87 14.36
C GLY A 261 27.52 7.20 13.71
N GLU A 262 28.38 7.75 12.86
CA GLU A 262 28.11 9.01 12.16
C GLU A 262 26.96 8.84 11.15
N LEU A 263 26.87 7.65 10.52
CA LEU A 263 25.76 7.32 9.62
C LEU A 263 24.43 7.27 10.37
N VAL A 264 24.39 6.59 11.52
CA VAL A 264 23.18 6.53 12.37
C VAL A 264 22.78 7.93 12.81
N GLU A 265 23.72 8.74 13.30
CA GLU A 265 23.44 10.13 13.67
C GLU A 265 22.92 10.98 12.50
N GLY A 266 23.43 10.75 11.29
CA GLY A 266 22.93 11.36 10.06
C GLY A 266 21.44 11.06 9.84
N TYR A 267 21.06 9.78 9.90
CA TYR A 267 19.66 9.38 9.76
C TYR A 267 18.77 9.93 10.87
N LEU A 268 19.25 9.95 12.12
CA LEU A 268 18.48 10.53 13.23
C LEU A 268 18.18 12.02 12.99
N ARG A 269 19.15 12.79 12.48
CA ARG A 269 18.93 14.19 12.09
C ARG A 269 17.88 14.30 10.97
N GLU A 270 17.93 13.44 9.96
CA GLU A 270 16.94 13.46 8.86
C GLU A 270 15.52 13.15 9.35
N ILE A 271 15.37 12.26 10.34
CA ILE A 271 14.09 11.95 10.98
C ILE A 271 13.56 13.14 11.80
N GLU A 272 14.43 13.82 12.55
CA GLU A 272 14.05 14.91 13.46
C GLU A 272 13.77 16.24 12.72
N VAL A 273 14.51 16.56 11.65
CA VAL A 273 14.38 17.84 10.93
C VAL A 273 13.03 18.00 10.23
N LYS A 274 12.40 16.91 9.80
CA LYS A 274 11.12 16.92 9.07
C LYS A 274 9.93 16.49 9.92
N HIS A 275 10.04 16.63 11.24
CA HIS A 275 9.00 16.22 12.17
C HIS A 275 7.69 16.99 11.89
N GLY A 276 6.65 16.29 11.42
CA GLY A 276 5.29 16.84 11.27
C GLY A 276 4.84 17.19 9.84
N GLU A 277 5.64 16.91 8.81
CA GLU A 277 5.28 17.12 7.39
C GLU A 277 5.31 15.80 6.60
N ASP A 278 4.53 14.80 7.02
CA ASP A 278 4.30 13.60 6.19
C ASP A 278 2.85 13.50 5.70
N ASP A 279 2.68 12.82 4.57
CA ASP A 279 1.41 12.63 3.88
C ASP A 279 0.79 11.28 4.27
N SER A 280 1.04 10.80 5.50
CA SER A 280 0.59 9.49 5.99
C SER A 280 -0.93 9.33 5.92
N GLU A 281 -1.68 10.36 6.30
CA GLU A 281 -3.14 10.36 6.23
C GLU A 281 -3.67 10.25 4.80
N VAL A 282 -3.03 10.95 3.85
CA VAL A 282 -3.38 10.90 2.42
C VAL A 282 -3.08 9.51 1.86
N ALA A 283 -1.91 8.96 2.16
CA ALA A 283 -1.55 7.61 1.74
C ALA A 283 -2.52 6.55 2.32
N ALA A 284 -2.94 6.69 3.57
CA ALA A 284 -3.94 5.83 4.19
C ALA A 284 -5.29 5.90 3.46
N GLU A 285 -5.74 7.10 3.11
CA GLU A 285 -6.97 7.32 2.35
C GLU A 285 -6.88 6.72 0.94
N MET A 286 -5.73 6.84 0.27
CA MET A 286 -5.49 6.18 -1.02
C MET A 286 -5.64 4.67 -0.91
N VAL A 287 -5.06 4.05 0.12
CA VAL A 287 -5.18 2.60 0.35
C VAL A 287 -6.64 2.20 0.60
N VAL A 288 -7.39 2.98 1.40
CA VAL A 288 -8.82 2.72 1.62
C VAL A 288 -9.64 2.87 0.34
N LEU A 289 -9.40 3.92 -0.45
CA LEU A 289 -10.07 4.15 -1.73
C LEU A 289 -9.78 3.03 -2.74
N PHE A 290 -8.54 2.55 -2.79
CA PHE A 290 -8.14 1.38 -3.58
C PHE A 290 -8.90 0.13 -3.14
N PHE A 291 -8.92 -0.19 -1.84
CA PHE A 291 -9.68 -1.33 -1.33
C PHE A 291 -11.18 -1.20 -1.59
N ALA A 292 -11.72 0.02 -1.50
CA ALA A 292 -13.09 0.37 -1.84
C ALA A 292 -13.41 0.27 -3.36
N GLY A 293 -12.39 0.21 -4.21
CA GLY A 293 -12.53 0.14 -5.67
C GLY A 293 -12.90 1.48 -6.29
N GLU A 294 -12.68 2.56 -5.56
CA GLU A 294 -12.93 3.93 -6.02
C GLU A 294 -11.86 4.38 -7.02
N ASP A 295 -10.68 3.75 -7.01
CA ASP A 295 -9.60 3.91 -8.00
C ASP A 295 -10.05 3.57 -9.43
N MET A 296 -11.05 2.70 -9.56
CA MET A 296 -11.63 2.24 -10.83
C MET A 296 -12.94 2.94 -11.21
N ARG A 297 -13.53 3.77 -10.35
CA ARG A 297 -14.84 4.39 -10.64
C ARG A 297 -14.67 5.59 -11.56
N VAL A 298 -15.31 5.53 -12.71
CA VAL A 298 -15.40 6.68 -13.63
C VAL A 298 -16.25 7.77 -12.96
N GLY A 299 -15.68 8.95 -12.74
CA GLY A 299 -16.44 10.11 -12.27
C GLY A 299 -17.62 10.38 -13.21
N HIS A 300 -18.83 10.36 -12.67
CA HIS A 300 -20.08 10.65 -13.41
C HIS A 300 -20.16 12.08 -13.99
N ALA A 301 -19.10 12.89 -13.87
CA ALA A 301 -19.05 14.24 -14.42
C ALA A 301 -18.58 14.31 -15.90
N GLY A 302 -18.05 13.23 -16.47
CA GLY A 302 -17.49 13.24 -17.84
C GLY A 302 -18.41 12.75 -18.96
N GLY A 303 -19.51 12.07 -18.61
CA GLY A 303 -20.38 11.38 -19.59
C GLY A 303 -21.23 12.32 -20.45
N GLU A 304 -21.60 13.50 -19.95
CA GLU A 304 -22.48 14.41 -20.69
C GLU A 304 -21.74 15.28 -21.73
N ILE A 305 -20.43 15.46 -21.61
CA ILE A 305 -19.65 16.30 -22.53
C ILE A 305 -19.34 15.55 -23.84
N VAL A 306 -19.06 14.23 -23.73
CA VAL A 306 -18.73 13.41 -24.91
C VAL A 306 -19.98 13.13 -25.75
N ASP A 307 -21.14 12.91 -25.12
CA ASP A 307 -22.41 12.70 -25.82
C ASP A 307 -22.96 13.96 -26.51
N LYS A 308 -22.69 15.15 -25.96
CA LYS A 308 -23.03 16.43 -26.64
C LYS A 308 -22.15 16.70 -27.85
N ALA A 309 -20.85 16.42 -27.76
CA ALA A 309 -19.93 16.59 -28.88
C ALA A 309 -20.23 15.62 -30.05
N MET A 310 -20.67 14.39 -29.74
CA MET A 310 -21.07 13.40 -30.75
C MET A 310 -22.41 13.76 -31.41
N LYS A 311 -23.40 14.26 -30.64
CA LYS A 311 -24.72 14.67 -31.19
C LYS A 311 -24.68 15.97 -31.99
N MET A 312 -23.71 16.86 -31.78
CA MET A 312 -23.55 18.08 -32.59
C MET A 312 -22.87 17.81 -33.95
N LYS A 313 -22.06 16.75 -34.08
CA LYS A 313 -21.45 16.37 -35.37
C LYS A 313 -22.40 15.64 -36.33
N VAL A 314 -23.46 15.01 -35.83
CA VAL A 314 -24.42 14.26 -36.66
C VAL A 314 -25.57 15.14 -37.20
N LYS A 315 -25.74 16.36 -36.69
CA LYS A 315 -26.75 17.32 -37.21
C LYS A 315 -26.21 18.33 -38.23
N GLY A 316 -24.98 18.15 -38.69
CA GLY A 316 -24.28 19.07 -39.60
C GLY A 316 -23.89 18.48 -40.96
N CYS A 317 -24.55 17.41 -41.40
CA CYS A 317 -24.39 16.85 -42.74
C CYS A 317 -25.77 16.53 -43.32
#